data_AF-A0A6N6KLU7-F1
#
_entry.id   AF-A0A6N6KLU7-F1
#
_cell.length_a   1.000
_cell.length_b   1.000
_cell.length_c   1.000
_cell.angle_alpha   90.00
_cell.angle_beta   90.00
_cell.angle_gamma   90.00
#
_symmetry.space_group_name_H-M   'P 1'
#
loop_
_entity.id
_entity.type
_entity.pdbx_description
1 polymer ?
#
loop_
_entity_poly.entity_id
_entity_poly.type
_entity_poly.pdbx_seq_one_letter_code
_entity_poly.pdbx_strand_id
1 'polypeptide(L)'
;MNKTWKAEAAWGNGGKFKQEVTFEPALDGKIILAKSKGYTNQEQTAYGWRNFGIRKLDTDGEKIRFWEFDVFGGLTEGEILPKGKDIFYQYSYGDAQLTDCWQYVNDSTYNFIVGVYEEEGWKQIYLETTFRTKSVLPGLPEVQKLLTGRWSSKAWDGVLNETWSAAADGHLMQTSRYVENGKVLYEASSKMESVGADFILFTIIKDNNPKIFKMVEYGEDVIKFENTDYKNPSVVIYKFVSENEYHRTIKGIENETPTAYTFEFKREE
;
A
#
# COMPACT_ATOMS: atom_id res chain seq x y z
N MET A 1 -10.62 -7.79 3.19
CA MET A 1 -10.21 -9.18 3.51
C MET A 1 -8.86 -9.48 2.86
N ASN A 2 -8.03 -10.34 3.47
CA ASN A 2 -6.70 -10.76 3.00
C ASN A 2 -5.71 -9.63 2.71
N LYS A 3 -5.91 -8.47 3.31
CA LYS A 3 -4.99 -7.35 3.28
C LYS A 3 -4.51 -7.10 4.70
N THR A 4 -3.25 -6.69 4.82
CA THR A 4 -2.71 -6.12 6.05
C THR A 4 -2.94 -4.62 5.98
N TRP A 5 -3.48 -4.03 7.02
CA TRP A 5 -3.73 -2.59 7.15
C TRP A 5 -2.75 -2.01 8.17
N LYS A 6 -2.20 -0.83 7.92
CA LYS A 6 -1.29 -0.14 8.85
C LYS A 6 -1.76 1.28 9.15
N ALA A 7 -1.55 1.71 10.39
CA ALA A 7 -1.76 3.09 10.84
C ALA A 7 -0.77 3.46 11.95
N GLU A 8 -0.41 4.73 12.00
CA GLU A 8 0.38 5.36 13.06
C GLU A 8 -0.26 6.71 13.42
N ALA A 9 -0.37 7.01 14.72
CA ALA A 9 -1.00 8.23 15.24
C ALA A 9 -0.62 8.47 16.71
N ALA A 10 -1.28 9.44 17.34
CA ALA A 10 -1.29 9.64 18.78
C ALA A 10 -2.72 9.62 19.30
N TRP A 11 -2.92 8.98 20.44
CA TRP A 11 -4.16 9.06 21.21
C TRP A 11 -4.37 10.49 21.75
N GLY A 12 -5.60 10.85 22.09
CA GLY A 12 -5.93 12.17 22.65
C GLY A 12 -5.18 12.51 23.94
N ASN A 13 -4.67 11.50 24.67
CA ASN A 13 -3.81 11.69 25.85
C ASN A 13 -2.31 11.79 25.53
N GLY A 14 -1.92 11.81 24.25
CA GLY A 14 -0.53 11.87 23.79
C GLY A 14 0.18 10.52 23.66
N GLY A 15 -0.43 9.41 24.08
CA GLY A 15 0.13 8.07 23.90
C GLY A 15 0.31 7.71 22.43
N LYS A 16 1.36 6.97 22.07
CA LYS A 16 1.60 6.57 20.68
C LYS A 16 0.62 5.49 20.26
N PHE A 17 0.15 5.58 19.02
CA PHE A 17 -0.61 4.54 18.36
C PHE A 17 0.16 4.04 17.15
N LYS A 18 0.35 2.73 17.05
CA LYS A 18 0.91 2.07 15.88
C LYS A 18 0.29 0.69 15.79
N GLN A 19 -0.31 0.38 14.65
CA GLN A 19 -0.96 -0.90 14.44
C GLN A 19 -0.78 -1.42 13.02
N GLU A 20 -0.52 -2.71 12.90
CA GLU A 20 -0.74 -3.48 11.66
C GLU A 20 -1.82 -4.51 11.94
N VAL A 21 -2.85 -4.65 11.11
CA VAL A 21 -3.91 -5.66 11.29
C VAL A 21 -4.23 -6.38 9.99
N THR A 22 -4.34 -7.70 10.07
CA THR A 22 -4.66 -8.57 8.93
C THR A 22 -5.93 -9.35 9.24
N PHE A 23 -6.85 -9.41 8.27
CA PHE A 23 -8.10 -10.17 8.37
C PHE A 23 -8.11 -11.32 7.37
N GLU A 24 -8.24 -12.55 7.86
CA GLU A 24 -8.16 -13.79 7.08
C GLU A 24 -9.43 -14.63 7.29
N PRO A 25 -10.09 -15.14 6.24
CA PRO A 25 -11.18 -16.10 6.42
C PRO A 25 -10.62 -17.43 6.94
N ALA A 26 -11.36 -18.11 7.81
CA ALA A 26 -11.08 -19.47 8.25
C ALA A 26 -12.38 -20.29 8.37
N LEU A 27 -12.23 -21.62 8.49
CA LEU A 27 -13.34 -22.56 8.52
C LEU A 27 -14.31 -22.35 7.35
N ASP A 28 -13.79 -22.33 6.12
CA ASP A 28 -14.54 -22.09 4.89
C ASP A 28 -15.32 -20.76 4.88
N GLY A 29 -14.73 -19.72 5.49
CA GLY A 29 -15.32 -18.39 5.57
C GLY A 29 -16.39 -18.23 6.65
N LYS A 30 -16.62 -19.25 7.49
CA LYS A 30 -17.56 -19.17 8.62
C LYS A 30 -17.07 -18.25 9.74
N ILE A 31 -15.76 -18.04 9.82
CA ILE A 31 -15.14 -17.08 10.73
C ILE A 31 -14.11 -16.23 9.99
N ILE A 32 -13.84 -15.06 10.56
CA ILE A 32 -12.74 -14.18 10.15
C ILE A 32 -11.77 -14.09 11.32
N LEU A 33 -10.51 -14.45 11.08
CA LEU A 33 -9.42 -14.25 12.01
C LEU A 33 -8.87 -12.84 11.84
N ALA A 34 -8.64 -12.13 12.94
CA ALA A 34 -7.92 -10.88 12.98
C ALA A 34 -6.59 -11.10 13.69
N LYS A 35 -5.47 -10.66 13.10
CA LYS A 35 -4.16 -10.70 13.74
C LYS A 35 -3.59 -9.31 13.70
N SER A 36 -3.17 -8.78 14.84
CA SER A 36 -2.60 -7.43 14.88
C SER A 36 -1.28 -7.33 15.60
N LYS A 37 -0.41 -6.46 15.06
CA LYS A 37 0.81 -6.00 15.71
C LYS A 37 0.59 -4.63 16.30
N GLY A 38 1.17 -4.39 17.46
CA GLY A 38 1.05 -3.17 18.24
C GLY A 38 2.19 -3.05 19.25
N TYR A 39 2.11 -2.07 20.14
CA TYR A 39 3.01 -2.02 21.29
C TYR A 39 2.72 -3.17 22.25
N THR A 40 3.75 -3.92 22.63
CA THR A 40 3.64 -5.13 23.46
C THR A 40 4.05 -4.89 24.92
N ASN A 41 4.34 -3.65 25.29
CA ASN A 41 4.62 -3.21 26.65
C ASN A 41 4.00 -1.83 26.91
N GLN A 42 3.77 -1.52 28.18
CA GLN A 42 3.09 -0.28 28.60
C GLN A 42 3.91 0.97 28.25
N GLU A 43 5.25 0.87 28.25
CA GLU A 43 6.16 1.97 27.91
C GLU A 43 6.20 2.27 26.40
N GLN A 44 5.54 1.45 25.58
CA GLN A 44 5.48 1.61 24.12
C GLN A 44 6.87 1.63 23.44
N THR A 45 7.78 0.77 23.92
CA THR A 45 9.15 0.65 23.39
C THR A 45 9.38 -0.64 22.60
N ALA A 46 8.53 -1.64 22.77
CA ALA A 46 8.55 -2.90 22.03
C ALA A 46 7.35 -3.00 21.09
N TYR A 47 7.59 -3.43 19.84
CA TYR A 47 6.56 -3.59 18.81
C TYR A 47 6.54 -5.03 18.30
N GLY A 48 5.36 -5.66 18.27
CA GLY A 48 5.24 -7.07 17.93
C GLY A 48 3.78 -7.52 17.86
N TRP A 49 3.55 -8.83 17.83
CA TRP A 49 2.20 -9.39 17.88
C TRP A 49 1.51 -9.00 19.19
N ARG A 50 0.41 -8.26 19.07
CA ARG A 50 -0.26 -7.64 20.21
C ARG A 50 -1.61 -8.29 20.46
N ASN A 51 -2.42 -8.48 19.42
CA ASN A 51 -3.72 -9.12 19.56
C ASN A 51 -3.97 -10.21 18.53
N PHE A 52 -4.79 -11.18 18.93
CA PHE A 52 -5.41 -12.18 18.07
C PHE A 52 -6.92 -12.11 18.27
N GLY A 53 -7.70 -12.17 17.20
CA GLY A 53 -9.14 -12.04 17.30
C GLY A 53 -9.91 -12.92 16.33
N ILE A 54 -11.19 -13.10 16.64
CA ILE A 54 -12.13 -13.92 15.90
C ILE A 54 -13.38 -13.06 15.67
N ARG A 55 -13.92 -13.09 14.46
CA ARG A 55 -15.24 -12.55 14.12
C ARG A 55 -16.09 -13.67 13.56
N LYS A 56 -17.33 -13.75 13.99
CA LYS A 56 -18.26 -14.81 13.59
C LYS A 56 -19.64 -14.21 13.42
N LEU A 57 -20.37 -14.66 12.40
CA LEU A 57 -21.80 -14.41 12.31
C LEU A 57 -22.51 -15.16 13.45
N ASP A 58 -23.35 -14.45 14.20
CA ASP A 58 -24.16 -15.05 15.25
C ASP A 58 -25.14 -16.08 14.64
N THR A 59 -25.58 -17.05 15.45
CA THR A 59 -26.42 -18.16 14.98
C THR A 59 -27.77 -17.73 14.40
N ASP A 60 -28.22 -16.53 14.76
CA ASP A 60 -29.47 -15.92 14.28
C ASP A 60 -29.26 -15.13 12.97
N GLY A 61 -28.02 -15.01 12.48
CA GLY A 61 -27.68 -14.47 11.15
C GLY A 61 -27.69 -12.95 11.03
N GLU A 62 -28.14 -12.21 12.04
CA GLU A 62 -28.33 -10.75 11.94
C GLU A 62 -27.14 -9.93 12.44
N LYS A 63 -26.27 -10.51 13.27
CA LYS A 63 -25.18 -9.81 13.95
C LYS A 63 -23.85 -10.51 13.75
N ILE A 64 -22.77 -9.75 13.62
CA ILE A 64 -21.42 -10.30 13.66
C ILE A 64 -20.86 -10.01 15.05
N ARG A 65 -20.44 -11.04 15.78
CA ARG A 65 -19.73 -10.87 17.06
C ARG A 65 -18.24 -10.94 16.87
N PHE A 66 -17.49 -10.29 17.75
CA PHE A 66 -16.05 -10.38 17.77
C PHE A 66 -15.50 -10.65 19.17
N TRP A 67 -14.33 -11.27 19.18
CA TRP A 67 -13.48 -11.48 20.34
C TRP A 67 -12.06 -11.08 19.95
N GLU A 68 -11.40 -10.32 20.81
CA GLU A 68 -10.03 -9.85 20.64
C GLU A 68 -9.25 -10.17 21.92
N PHE A 69 -8.26 -11.04 21.80
CA PHE A 69 -7.37 -11.49 22.86
C PHE A 69 -6.06 -10.73 22.76
N ASP A 70 -5.61 -10.14 23.86
CA ASP A 70 -4.41 -9.32 23.87
C ASP A 70 -3.22 -10.03 24.55
N VAL A 71 -1.99 -9.60 24.26
CA VAL A 71 -0.76 -10.21 24.82
C VAL A 71 -0.62 -10.07 26.35
N PHE A 72 -1.48 -9.26 26.99
CA PHE A 72 -1.54 -9.12 28.45
C PHE A 72 -2.61 -10.04 29.08
N GLY A 73 -3.27 -10.88 28.28
CA GLY A 73 -4.33 -11.78 28.73
C GLY A 73 -5.72 -11.14 28.80
N GLY A 74 -5.88 -9.92 28.30
CA GLY A 74 -7.15 -9.24 28.20
C GLY A 74 -8.04 -9.83 27.10
N LEU A 75 -9.35 -9.81 27.32
CA LEU A 75 -10.38 -10.11 26.33
C LEU A 75 -11.24 -8.87 26.12
N THR A 76 -11.35 -8.43 24.87
CA THR A 76 -12.37 -7.47 24.43
C THR A 76 -13.33 -8.18 23.50
N GLU A 77 -14.62 -8.06 23.75
CA GLU A 77 -15.66 -8.67 22.92
C GLU A 77 -16.80 -7.70 22.69
N GLY A 78 -17.52 -7.90 21.59
CA GLY A 78 -18.61 -7.01 21.22
C GLY A 78 -19.28 -7.38 19.91
N GLU A 79 -19.96 -6.40 19.33
CA GLU A 79 -20.72 -6.54 18.10
C GLU A 79 -20.11 -5.71 16.97
N ILE A 80 -20.25 -6.19 15.74
CA ILE A 80 -19.89 -5.48 14.53
C ILE A 80 -21.16 -5.14 13.77
N LEU A 81 -21.34 -3.85 13.51
CA LEU A 81 -22.46 -3.27 12.79
C LEU A 81 -21.96 -2.69 11.45
N PRO A 82 -22.16 -3.41 10.34
CA PRO A 82 -21.88 -2.85 9.02
C PRO A 82 -22.92 -1.79 8.65
N LYS A 83 -22.47 -0.62 8.19
CA LYS A 83 -23.31 0.45 7.63
C LYS A 83 -22.80 0.80 6.23
N GLY A 84 -23.36 0.16 5.20
CA GLY A 84 -22.79 0.24 3.86
C GLY A 84 -21.41 -0.40 3.80
N LYS A 85 -20.38 0.38 3.42
CA LYS A 85 -18.97 -0.05 3.47
C LYS A 85 -18.26 0.31 4.78
N ASP A 86 -18.90 1.09 5.64
CA ASP A 86 -18.36 1.43 6.96
C ASP A 86 -18.59 0.27 7.93
N ILE A 87 -17.66 0.08 8.86
CA ILE A 87 -17.69 -1.02 9.82
C ILE A 87 -17.53 -0.44 11.22
N PHE A 88 -18.54 -0.65 12.07
CA PHE A 88 -18.54 -0.18 13.45
C PHE A 88 -18.37 -1.38 14.38
N TYR A 89 -17.36 -1.37 15.24
CA TYR A 89 -17.21 -2.33 16.34
C TYR A 89 -17.68 -1.63 17.60
N GLN A 90 -18.64 -2.22 18.32
CA GLN A 90 -19.15 -1.69 19.58
C GLN A 90 -18.89 -2.66 20.70
N TYR A 91 -18.33 -2.17 21.81
CA TYR A 91 -17.94 -2.99 22.94
C TYR A 91 -17.85 -2.18 24.23
N SER A 92 -18.05 -2.87 25.35
CA SER A 92 -17.85 -2.31 26.69
C SER A 92 -16.35 -2.26 27.00
N TYR A 93 -15.88 -1.14 27.53
CA TYR A 93 -14.53 -0.99 28.07
C TYR A 93 -14.58 -0.23 29.39
N GLY A 94 -14.40 -0.96 30.49
CA GLY A 94 -14.73 -0.45 31.83
C GLY A 94 -16.22 -0.09 31.91
N ASP A 95 -16.53 1.13 32.34
CA ASP A 95 -17.91 1.63 32.45
C ASP A 95 -18.41 2.34 31.18
N ALA A 96 -17.59 2.40 30.13
CA ALA A 96 -17.92 3.10 28.88
C ALA A 96 -18.29 2.12 27.75
N GLN A 97 -19.20 2.56 26.88
CA GLN A 97 -19.42 1.93 25.57
C GLN A 97 -18.55 2.63 24.53
N LEU A 98 -17.59 1.88 23.98
CA LEU A 98 -16.68 2.36 22.95
C LEU A 98 -17.11 1.89 21.57
N THR A 99 -16.71 2.66 20.57
CA THR A 99 -16.90 2.35 19.17
C THR A 99 -15.60 2.55 18.40
N ASP A 100 -15.15 1.51 17.71
CA ASP A 100 -14.15 1.60 16.65
C ASP A 100 -14.87 1.67 15.30
N CYS A 101 -14.72 2.77 14.58
CA CYS A 101 -15.30 2.96 13.26
C CYS A 101 -14.22 2.91 12.19
N TRP A 102 -14.33 1.93 11.30
CA TRP A 102 -13.62 1.89 10.03
C TRP A 102 -14.52 2.52 8.97
N GLN A 103 -14.32 3.81 8.72
CA GLN A 103 -15.04 4.56 7.69
C GLN A 103 -14.35 4.37 6.34
N TYR A 104 -15.08 3.86 5.37
CA TYR A 104 -14.56 3.55 4.04
C TYR A 104 -14.22 4.84 3.29
N VAL A 105 -13.02 4.88 2.70
CA VAL A 105 -12.61 5.92 1.75
C VAL A 105 -12.46 5.32 0.37
N ASN A 106 -11.67 4.25 0.25
CA ASN A 106 -11.50 3.45 -0.96
C ASN A 106 -10.95 2.05 -0.61
N ASP A 107 -10.71 1.19 -1.61
CA ASP A 107 -10.31 -0.21 -1.39
C ASP A 107 -8.92 -0.38 -0.76
N SER A 108 -8.13 0.70 -0.66
CA SER A 108 -6.81 0.73 -0.01
C SER A 108 -6.76 1.61 1.24
N THR A 109 -7.86 2.28 1.61
CA THR A 109 -7.87 3.31 2.65
C THR A 109 -9.17 3.29 3.46
N TYR A 110 -9.02 3.28 4.79
CA TYR A 110 -10.11 3.56 5.75
C TYR A 110 -9.67 4.67 6.70
N ASN A 111 -10.58 5.60 6.99
CA ASN A 111 -10.45 6.41 8.20
C ASN A 111 -10.82 5.54 9.40
N PHE A 112 -10.13 5.73 10.51
CA PHE A 112 -10.32 4.97 11.73
C PHE A 112 -10.49 5.90 12.91
N ILE A 113 -11.63 5.76 13.58
CA ILE A 113 -12.04 6.61 14.69
C ILE A 113 -12.36 5.71 15.88
N VAL A 114 -11.81 6.04 17.05
CA VAL A 114 -12.15 5.38 18.31
C VAL A 114 -12.78 6.43 19.22
N GLY A 115 -13.95 6.13 19.76
CA GLY A 115 -14.71 7.12 20.53
C GLY A 115 -15.98 6.58 21.17
N VAL A 116 -16.75 7.48 21.78
CA VAL A 116 -18.13 7.23 22.20
C VAL A 116 -19.04 7.69 21.07
N TYR A 117 -19.73 6.74 20.45
CA TYR A 117 -20.66 6.99 19.35
C TYR A 117 -22.09 6.66 19.78
N GLU A 118 -22.98 7.63 19.63
CA GLU A 118 -24.40 7.52 19.94
C GLU A 118 -25.24 7.85 18.70
N GLU A 119 -26.57 7.78 18.80
CA GLU A 119 -27.48 7.99 17.66
C GLU A 119 -27.26 9.33 16.93
N GLU A 120 -26.88 10.38 17.67
CA GLU A 120 -26.62 11.72 17.12
C GLU A 120 -25.18 11.90 16.58
N GLY A 121 -24.33 10.87 16.66
CA GLY A 121 -22.93 10.89 16.21
C GLY A 121 -21.90 10.75 17.33
N TRP A 122 -20.67 11.18 17.05
CA TRP A 122 -19.56 11.12 18.00
C TRP A 122 -19.74 12.12 19.14
N LYS A 123 -19.83 11.63 20.38
CA LYS A 123 -19.85 12.48 21.59
C LYS A 123 -18.45 12.79 22.09
N GLN A 124 -17.53 11.85 21.89
CA GLN A 124 -16.13 11.99 22.28
C GLN A 124 -15.26 11.17 21.32
N ILE A 125 -14.15 11.73 20.88
CA ILE A 125 -13.15 11.04 20.06
C ILE A 125 -11.87 10.89 20.87
N TYR A 126 -11.32 9.68 20.92
CA TYR A 126 -10.07 9.35 21.60
C TYR A 126 -8.91 9.13 20.61
N LEU A 127 -9.22 8.70 19.38
CA LEU A 127 -8.26 8.51 18.30
C LEU A 127 -8.94 8.79 16.97
N GLU A 128 -8.22 9.49 16.10
CA GLU A 128 -8.54 9.59 14.68
C GLU A 128 -7.25 9.34 13.89
N THR A 129 -7.31 8.42 12.93
CA THR A 129 -6.18 8.07 12.06
C THR A 129 -6.68 7.49 10.75
N THR A 130 -5.77 7.11 9.87
CA THR A 130 -6.07 6.48 8.58
C THR A 130 -5.31 5.18 8.46
N PHE A 131 -6.04 4.07 8.32
CA PHE A 131 -5.48 2.80 7.93
C PHE A 131 -5.30 2.75 6.42
N ARG A 132 -4.10 2.36 5.99
CA ARG A 132 -3.79 2.08 4.60
C ARG A 132 -3.38 0.63 4.46
N THR A 133 -3.72 -0.01 3.36
CA THR A 133 -3.20 -1.35 3.08
C THR A 133 -1.68 -1.29 3.07
N LYS A 134 -1.04 -2.09 3.92
CA LYS A 134 0.36 -2.44 3.76
C LYS A 134 0.44 -3.11 2.39
N SER A 135 1.04 -2.37 1.47
CA SER A 135 1.36 -2.81 0.12
C SER A 135 1.77 -4.28 0.16
N VAL A 136 0.87 -5.16 -0.26
CA VAL A 136 1.26 -6.52 -0.63
C VAL A 136 2.06 -6.31 -1.89
N LEU A 137 3.30 -6.81 -1.96
CA LEU A 137 4.08 -6.70 -3.18
C LEU A 137 3.18 -7.09 -4.36
N PRO A 138 3.16 -6.32 -5.45
CA PRO A 138 2.38 -6.72 -6.60
C PRO A 138 2.75 -8.16 -6.94
N GLY A 139 1.76 -8.98 -7.25
CA GLY A 139 2.06 -10.13 -8.09
C GLY A 139 2.65 -9.61 -9.40
N LEU A 140 3.74 -10.20 -9.88
CA LEU A 140 4.25 -9.97 -11.24
C LEU A 140 3.13 -9.94 -12.31
N PRO A 141 2.11 -10.83 -12.26
CA PRO A 141 0.99 -10.78 -13.20
C PRO A 141 0.20 -9.47 -13.22
N GLU A 142 0.03 -8.79 -12.09
CA GLU A 142 -0.72 -7.52 -12.01
C GLU A 142 0.05 -6.39 -12.71
N VAL A 143 1.35 -6.28 -12.40
CA VAL A 143 2.23 -5.30 -13.04
C VAL A 143 2.37 -5.58 -14.54
N GLN A 144 2.43 -6.85 -14.92
CA GLN A 144 2.47 -7.26 -16.34
C GLN A 144 1.25 -6.75 -17.10
N LYS A 145 0.05 -6.89 -16.53
CA LYS A 145 -1.19 -6.40 -17.15
C LYS A 145 -1.15 -4.88 -17.36
N LEU A 146 -0.61 -4.14 -16.39
CA LEU A 146 -0.57 -2.67 -16.43
C LEU A 146 0.47 -2.13 -17.40
N LEU A 147 1.66 -2.72 -17.46
CA LEU A 147 2.78 -2.18 -18.23
C LEU A 147 2.95 -2.77 -19.63
N THR A 148 2.61 -4.04 -19.87
CA THR A 148 2.91 -4.69 -21.17
C THR A 148 2.28 -3.92 -22.32
N GLY A 149 3.09 -3.59 -23.32
CA GLY A 149 2.66 -2.80 -24.47
C GLY A 149 3.75 -1.86 -24.97
N ARG A 150 3.39 -1.09 -26.00
CA ARG A 150 4.19 0.00 -26.56
C ARG A 150 3.68 1.33 -26.01
N TRP A 151 4.59 2.22 -25.67
CA TRP A 151 4.28 3.47 -25.00
C TRP A 151 5.14 4.59 -25.54
N SER A 152 4.59 5.80 -25.62
CA SER A 152 5.34 7.00 -25.96
C SER A 152 5.02 8.15 -25.02
N SER A 153 6.03 8.96 -24.73
CA SER A 153 5.92 10.22 -23.99
C SER A 153 6.68 11.30 -24.73
N LYS A 154 6.15 12.52 -24.77
CA LYS A 154 6.98 13.69 -25.07
C LYS A 154 8.03 13.83 -23.98
N ALA A 155 9.26 14.14 -24.37
CA ALA A 155 10.38 14.34 -23.46
C ALA A 155 11.28 15.41 -24.04
N TRP A 156 11.44 16.54 -23.34
CA TRP A 156 12.21 17.68 -23.85
C TRP A 156 11.78 18.06 -25.28
N ASP A 157 12.72 18.06 -26.24
CA ASP A 157 12.48 18.39 -27.66
C ASP A 157 12.20 17.15 -28.54
N GLY A 158 12.04 15.98 -27.93
CA GLY A 158 11.87 14.71 -28.62
C GLY A 158 10.77 13.82 -28.04
N VAL A 159 10.87 12.53 -28.36
CA VAL A 159 9.92 11.49 -27.95
C VAL A 159 10.69 10.34 -27.30
N LEU A 160 10.26 9.94 -26.11
CA LEU A 160 10.72 8.75 -25.43
C LEU A 160 9.73 7.63 -25.71
N ASN A 161 10.19 6.59 -26.41
CA ASN A 161 9.39 5.41 -26.72
C ASN A 161 9.84 4.24 -25.84
N GLU A 162 8.90 3.46 -25.34
CA GLU A 162 9.15 2.26 -24.54
C GLU A 162 8.34 1.08 -25.03
N THR A 163 8.90 -0.11 -24.84
CA THR A 163 8.17 -1.37 -25.03
C THR A 163 8.40 -2.22 -23.82
N TRP A 164 7.32 -2.63 -23.18
CA TRP A 164 7.29 -3.58 -22.07
C TRP A 164 6.78 -4.93 -22.56
N SER A 165 7.45 -5.99 -22.15
CA SER A 165 7.11 -7.38 -22.46
C SER A 165 7.28 -8.25 -21.24
N ALA A 166 6.43 -9.27 -21.09
CA ALA A 166 6.62 -10.31 -20.10
C ALA A 166 7.51 -11.42 -20.69
N ALA A 167 8.58 -11.77 -19.98
CA ALA A 167 9.41 -12.92 -20.28
C ALA A 167 8.75 -14.21 -19.76
N ALA A 168 9.15 -15.35 -20.32
CA ALA A 168 8.55 -16.66 -20.01
C ALA A 168 8.74 -17.10 -18.55
N ASP A 169 9.78 -16.60 -17.89
CA ASP A 169 10.08 -16.79 -16.48
C ASP A 169 9.31 -15.83 -15.55
N GLY A 170 8.42 -15.00 -16.12
CA GLY A 170 7.56 -14.09 -15.39
C GLY A 170 8.17 -12.72 -15.12
N HIS A 171 9.40 -12.44 -15.55
CA HIS A 171 9.98 -11.09 -15.40
C HIS A 171 9.39 -10.11 -16.42
N LEU A 172 9.31 -8.83 -16.07
CA LEU A 172 9.01 -7.77 -17.04
C LEU A 172 10.31 -7.22 -17.62
N MET A 173 10.37 -7.15 -18.94
CA MET A 173 11.49 -6.57 -19.69
C MET A 173 11.02 -5.33 -20.42
N GLN A 174 11.84 -4.28 -20.35
CA GLN A 174 11.58 -2.99 -20.98
C GLN A 174 12.74 -2.60 -21.86
N THR A 175 12.44 -2.04 -23.04
CA THR A 175 13.41 -1.33 -23.88
C THR A 175 12.90 0.07 -24.15
N SER A 176 13.77 1.08 -24.11
CA SER A 176 13.42 2.46 -24.44
C SER A 176 14.41 3.11 -25.38
N ARG A 177 13.90 4.06 -26.16
CA ARG A 177 14.67 4.93 -27.04
C ARG A 177 14.16 6.36 -26.97
N TYR A 178 15.08 7.30 -26.74
CA TYR A 178 14.79 8.72 -26.94
C TYR A 178 15.17 9.12 -28.36
N VAL A 179 14.22 9.71 -29.08
CA VAL A 179 14.38 10.15 -30.46
C VAL A 179 14.14 11.65 -30.54
N GLU A 180 15.09 12.36 -31.12
CA GLU A 180 15.02 13.81 -31.35
C GLU A 180 15.48 14.08 -32.78
N ASN A 181 14.72 14.89 -33.52
CA ASN A 181 15.02 15.21 -34.93
C ASN A 181 15.31 13.97 -35.81
N GLY A 182 14.59 12.87 -35.56
CA GLY A 182 14.74 11.60 -36.28
C GLY A 182 15.97 10.77 -35.92
N LYS A 183 16.77 11.18 -34.92
CA LYS A 183 17.95 10.45 -34.45
C LYS A 183 17.73 9.85 -33.07
N VAL A 184 18.18 8.62 -32.88
CA VAL A 184 18.22 7.98 -31.55
C VAL A 184 19.39 8.56 -30.77
N LEU A 185 19.10 9.23 -29.66
CA LEU A 185 20.14 9.84 -28.81
C LEU A 185 20.40 9.04 -27.53
N TYR A 186 19.44 8.23 -27.11
CA TYR A 186 19.54 7.45 -25.88
C TYR A 186 18.80 6.12 -26.04
N GLU A 187 19.37 5.07 -25.47
CA GLU A 187 18.74 3.76 -25.35
C GLU A 187 18.91 3.24 -23.92
N ALA A 188 17.88 2.59 -23.40
CA ALA A 188 17.97 1.88 -22.13
C ALA A 188 17.15 0.58 -22.16
N SER A 189 17.49 -0.30 -21.24
CA SER A 189 16.75 -1.52 -20.96
C SER A 189 16.52 -1.66 -19.47
N SER A 190 15.33 -2.08 -19.07
CA SER A 190 15.02 -2.35 -17.66
C SER A 190 14.41 -3.73 -17.48
N LYS A 191 14.55 -4.28 -16.28
CA LYS A 191 13.93 -5.53 -15.84
C LYS A 191 13.23 -5.29 -14.51
N MET A 192 12.00 -5.75 -14.36
CA MET A 192 11.35 -5.87 -13.05
C MET A 192 11.18 -7.34 -12.68
N GLU A 193 11.61 -7.71 -11.48
CA GLU A 193 11.59 -9.09 -11.00
C GLU A 193 11.39 -9.21 -9.50
N SER A 194 10.86 -10.37 -9.08
CA SER A 194 10.88 -10.78 -7.68
C SER A 194 12.19 -11.49 -7.35
N VAL A 195 12.91 -10.99 -6.35
CA VAL A 195 14.13 -11.62 -5.80
C VAL A 195 13.86 -11.95 -4.33
N GLY A 196 13.52 -13.22 -4.06
CA GLY A 196 13.07 -13.64 -2.74
C GLY A 196 11.79 -12.90 -2.33
N ALA A 197 11.84 -12.15 -1.23
CA ALA A 197 10.73 -11.35 -0.74
C ALA A 197 10.74 -9.89 -1.25
N ASP A 198 11.61 -9.55 -2.20
CA ASP A 198 11.74 -8.19 -2.72
C ASP A 198 11.28 -8.10 -4.16
N PHE A 199 10.74 -6.95 -4.55
CA PHE A 199 10.47 -6.60 -5.95
C PHE A 199 11.49 -5.56 -6.39
N ILE A 200 12.23 -5.86 -7.45
CA ILE A 200 13.42 -5.12 -7.88
C ILE A 200 13.20 -4.53 -9.26
N LEU A 201 13.57 -3.27 -9.43
CA LEU A 201 13.75 -2.64 -10.74
C LEU A 201 15.24 -2.55 -11.03
N PHE A 202 15.67 -3.23 -12.08
CA PHE A 202 17.00 -3.16 -12.65
C PHE A 202 16.95 -2.32 -13.92
N THR A 203 17.83 -1.33 -14.07
CA THR A 203 17.88 -0.49 -15.27
C THR A 203 19.31 -0.33 -15.76
N ILE A 204 19.48 -0.45 -17.07
CA ILE A 204 20.74 -0.22 -17.78
C ILE A 204 20.49 0.86 -18.82
N ILE A 205 21.20 1.96 -18.67
CA ILE A 205 21.36 2.94 -19.74
C ILE A 205 22.53 2.46 -20.61
N LYS A 206 22.39 2.52 -21.93
CA LYS A 206 23.48 2.14 -22.84
C LYS A 206 24.78 2.87 -22.43
N ASP A 207 25.88 2.11 -22.42
CA ASP A 207 27.23 2.58 -22.05
C ASP A 207 27.39 3.07 -20.60
N ASN A 208 26.44 2.78 -19.71
CA ASN A 208 26.51 3.13 -18.29
C ASN A 208 26.42 1.89 -17.38
N ASN A 209 26.81 2.09 -16.12
CA ASN A 209 26.64 1.06 -15.09
C ASN A 209 25.16 0.82 -14.78
N PRO A 210 24.75 -0.44 -14.54
CA PRO A 210 23.40 -0.75 -14.11
C PRO A 210 23.05 -0.07 -12.78
N LYS A 211 21.79 0.31 -12.64
CA LYS A 211 21.21 0.78 -11.38
C LYS A 211 20.11 -0.16 -10.92
N ILE A 212 20.08 -0.42 -9.61
CA ILE A 212 19.14 -1.35 -8.98
C ILE A 212 18.34 -0.59 -7.93
N PHE A 213 17.02 -0.73 -7.98
CA PHE A 213 16.10 -0.10 -7.04
C PHE A 213 15.21 -1.15 -6.39
N LYS A 214 15.01 -1.02 -5.09
CA LYS A 214 14.08 -1.86 -4.35
C LYS A 214 12.73 -1.17 -4.28
N MET A 215 11.66 -1.92 -4.50
CA MET A 215 10.32 -1.38 -4.33
C MET A 215 10.06 -1.08 -2.85
N VAL A 216 9.63 0.15 -2.56
CA VAL A 216 9.34 0.62 -1.20
C VAL A 216 7.85 0.92 -1.00
N GLU A 217 7.09 1.06 -2.08
CA GLU A 217 5.65 1.31 -2.04
C GLU A 217 4.98 0.74 -3.31
N TYR A 218 3.81 0.14 -3.10
CA TYR A 218 2.89 -0.25 -4.16
C TYR A 218 1.44 -0.07 -3.68
N GLY A 219 0.62 0.51 -4.53
CA GLY A 219 -0.81 0.75 -4.29
C GLY A 219 -1.61 0.46 -5.55
N GLU A 220 -2.89 0.84 -5.53
CA GLU A 220 -3.82 0.63 -6.64
C GLU A 220 -3.35 1.28 -7.95
N ASP A 221 -2.76 2.47 -7.86
CA ASP A 221 -2.35 3.29 -8.99
C ASP A 221 -0.86 3.66 -8.98
N VAL A 222 -0.03 3.05 -8.11
CA VAL A 222 1.36 3.47 -7.94
C VAL A 222 2.31 2.32 -7.63
N ILE A 223 3.51 2.33 -8.23
CA ILE A 223 4.67 1.56 -7.81
C ILE A 223 5.85 2.51 -7.61
N LYS A 224 6.51 2.46 -6.46
CA LYS A 224 7.66 3.29 -6.14
C LYS A 224 8.86 2.41 -5.78
N PHE A 225 9.97 2.71 -6.45
CA PHE A 225 11.27 2.11 -6.21
C PHE A 225 12.26 3.16 -5.70
N GLU A 226 13.12 2.76 -4.77
CA GLU A 226 14.15 3.62 -4.20
C GLU A 226 15.49 2.90 -4.10
N ASN A 227 16.56 3.69 -4.22
CA ASN A 227 17.91 3.35 -3.78
C ASN A 227 18.63 4.64 -3.38
N THR A 228 18.81 4.82 -2.08
CA THR A 228 19.43 6.01 -1.49
C THR A 228 20.94 6.10 -1.69
N ASP A 229 21.58 5.03 -2.15
CA ASP A 229 23.03 5.02 -2.45
C ASP A 229 23.33 5.81 -3.72
N TYR A 230 22.32 6.03 -4.58
CA TYR A 230 22.44 6.85 -5.77
C TYR A 230 22.01 8.28 -5.49
N LYS A 231 22.77 9.26 -5.98
CA LYS A 231 22.34 10.67 -5.98
C LYS A 231 21.25 10.93 -7.01
N ASN A 232 21.44 10.43 -8.24
CA ASN A 232 20.46 10.58 -9.31
C ASN A 232 20.53 9.41 -10.31
N PRO A 233 19.42 8.77 -10.67
CA PRO A 233 18.17 8.78 -9.92
C PRO A 233 18.30 7.99 -8.61
N SER A 234 17.62 8.46 -7.57
CA SER A 234 17.47 7.78 -6.27
C SER A 234 16.06 7.20 -6.08
N VAL A 235 15.07 7.72 -6.82
CA VAL A 235 13.68 7.29 -6.78
C VAL A 235 13.12 7.15 -8.19
N VAL A 236 12.37 6.08 -8.44
CA VAL A 236 11.59 5.86 -9.67
C VAL A 236 10.16 5.53 -9.28
N ILE A 237 9.20 6.29 -9.80
CA ILE A 237 7.77 6.13 -9.51
C ILE A 237 7.03 5.87 -10.82
N TYR A 238 6.21 4.84 -10.84
CA TYR A 238 5.22 4.57 -11.89
C TYR A 238 3.85 4.87 -11.30
N LYS A 239 3.10 5.79 -11.90
CA LYS A 239 1.71 6.10 -11.52
C LYS A 239 0.78 5.73 -12.67
N PHE A 240 -0.13 4.79 -12.47
CA PHE A 240 -1.07 4.31 -13.47
C PHE A 240 -2.32 5.19 -13.47
N VAL A 241 -2.54 5.96 -14.53
CA VAL A 241 -3.68 6.88 -14.65
C VAL A 241 -4.89 6.16 -15.25
N SER A 242 -4.64 5.27 -16.21
CA SER A 242 -5.64 4.39 -16.83
C SER A 242 -4.96 3.16 -17.45
N GLU A 243 -5.72 2.25 -18.07
CA GLU A 243 -5.14 1.13 -18.81
C GLU A 243 -4.22 1.57 -19.97
N ASN A 244 -4.44 2.79 -20.50
CA ASN A 244 -3.73 3.33 -21.65
C ASN A 244 -2.81 4.51 -21.30
N GLU A 245 -2.63 4.81 -20.01
CA GLU A 245 -1.79 5.93 -19.57
C GLU A 245 -1.12 5.65 -18.23
N TYR A 246 0.21 5.84 -18.18
CA TYR A 246 0.95 5.91 -16.92
C TYR A 246 1.95 7.04 -16.93
N HIS A 247 2.26 7.58 -15.77
CA HIS A 247 3.29 8.60 -15.59
C HIS A 247 4.48 7.98 -14.91
N ARG A 248 5.68 8.18 -15.47
CA ARG A 248 6.93 7.79 -14.79
C ARG A 248 7.63 9.03 -14.26
N THR A 249 7.80 9.12 -12.95
CA THR A 249 8.60 10.16 -12.31
C THR A 249 9.94 9.62 -11.85
N ILE A 250 11.01 10.29 -12.24
CA ILE A 250 12.39 10.02 -11.84
C ILE A 250 12.84 11.16 -10.94
N LYS A 251 13.30 10.86 -9.72
CA LYS A 251 13.82 11.88 -8.77
C LYS A 251 15.24 11.60 -8.33
N GLY A 252 15.95 12.65 -7.99
CA GLY A 252 17.32 12.59 -7.49
C GLY A 252 17.84 13.95 -7.06
N ILE A 253 19.16 14.08 -7.02
CA ILE A 253 19.90 15.30 -6.73
C ILE A 253 20.88 15.54 -7.88
N GLU A 254 20.77 16.68 -8.54
CA GLU A 254 21.71 17.18 -9.55
C GLU A 254 22.28 18.52 -9.07
N ASN A 255 23.61 18.67 -9.09
CA ASN A 255 24.27 19.90 -8.63
C ASN A 255 23.75 20.39 -7.26
N GLU A 256 23.66 19.47 -6.30
CA GLU A 256 23.15 19.72 -4.94
C GLU A 256 21.67 20.16 -4.84
N THR A 257 20.95 20.16 -5.96
CA THR A 257 19.54 20.54 -6.03
C THR A 257 18.66 19.31 -6.27
N PRO A 258 17.57 19.12 -5.50
CA PRO A 258 16.60 18.08 -5.80
C PRO A 258 15.98 18.26 -7.18
N THR A 259 16.00 17.22 -8.00
CA THR A 259 15.40 17.21 -9.33
C THR A 259 14.30 16.15 -9.44
N ALA A 260 13.32 16.43 -10.30
CA ALA A 260 12.24 15.51 -10.63
C ALA A 260 11.83 15.68 -12.10
N TYR A 261 11.81 14.58 -12.84
CA TYR A 261 11.35 14.53 -14.24
C TYR A 261 10.15 13.59 -14.33
N THR A 262 9.05 14.05 -14.88
CA THR A 262 7.85 13.23 -15.12
C THR A 262 7.63 13.05 -16.61
N PHE A 263 7.45 11.81 -17.04
CA PHE A 263 7.14 11.41 -18.41
C PHE A 263 5.72 10.84 -18.44
N GLU A 264 4.86 11.41 -19.28
CA GLU A 264 3.46 11.02 -19.43
C GLU A 264 3.33 10.03 -20.59
N PHE A 265 3.41 8.74 -20.28
CA PHE A 265 3.35 7.69 -21.27
C PHE A 265 1.92 7.36 -21.65
N LYS A 266 1.66 7.41 -22.96
CA LYS A 266 0.41 6.95 -23.57
C LYS A 266 0.67 5.69 -24.38
N ARG A 267 -0.25 4.75 -24.29
CA ARG A 267 -0.16 3.49 -25.02
C ARG A 267 -0.27 3.78 -26.52
N GLU A 268 0.63 3.19 -27.30
CA GLU A 268 0.55 3.21 -28.75
C GLU A 268 -0.43 2.13 -29.23
N GLU A 269 -1.21 2.46 -30.26
CA GLU A 269 -2.08 1.50 -30.97
C GLU A 269 -1.25 0.44 -31.72
#